data_AF-A0A958U7R3-F1
#
_entry.id   AF-A0A958U7R3-F1
#
_cell.length_a   1.000
_cell.length_b   1.000
_cell.length_c   1.000
_cell.angle_alpha   90.00
_cell.angle_beta   90.00
_cell.angle_gamma   90.00
#
_symmetry.space_group_name_H-M   'P 1'
#
loop_
_entity.id
_entity.type
_entity.pdbx_description
1 polymer ?
#
loop_
_entity_poly.entity_id
_entity_poly.type
_entity_poly.pdbx_seq_one_letter_code
_entity_poly.pdbx_strand_id
1 'polypeptide(L)'
;TDLATPGEVTFNWDDNSAEGNANATDKAMLLVYNPSKKESISLTDGADRTVGTQIVAIPTTYAGDTVELFMAFITADGSQVSNSTYLGSGIAN
;
A
#
# COMPACT_ATOMS: atom_id res chain seq x y z
N THR A 1 -7.26 4.89 -3.16
CA THR A 1 -6.20 4.36 -4.03
C THR A 1 -6.51 4.76 -5.46
N ASP A 2 -5.50 4.85 -6.32
CA ASP A 2 -5.64 5.17 -7.74
C ASP A 2 -4.78 4.22 -8.59
N LEU A 3 -5.36 3.76 -9.70
CA LEU A 3 -4.78 2.84 -10.69
C LEU A 3 -4.77 3.47 -12.09
N ALA A 4 -5.04 4.77 -12.20
CA ALA A 4 -5.20 5.47 -13.47
C ALA A 4 -3.88 5.59 -14.25
N THR A 5 -2.75 5.67 -13.56
CA THR A 5 -1.44 5.81 -14.18
C THR A 5 -0.83 4.45 -14.52
N PRO A 6 -0.41 4.20 -15.77
CA PRO A 6 0.22 2.94 -16.14
C PRO A 6 1.50 2.64 -15.36
N GLY A 7 1.66 1.39 -14.95
CA GLY A 7 2.86 0.91 -14.26
C GLY A 7 2.99 1.36 -12.80
N GLU A 8 1.95 1.94 -12.20
CA GLU A 8 1.96 2.30 -10.78
C GLU A 8 0.59 2.21 -10.12
N VAL A 9 0.60 2.16 -8.78
CA VAL A 9 -0.57 2.29 -7.92
C VAL A 9 -0.29 3.40 -6.91
N THR A 10 -1.19 4.38 -6.82
CA THR A 10 -1.11 5.39 -5.76
C THR A 10 -1.97 4.97 -4.57
N PHE A 11 -1.34 4.81 -3.42
CA PHE A 11 -2.01 4.61 -2.14
C PHE A 11 -2.22 5.97 -1.48
N ASN A 12 -3.40 6.15 -0.89
CA ASN A 12 -3.74 7.33 -0.09
C ASN A 12 -4.44 6.85 1.18
N TRP A 13 -4.17 7.52 2.30
CA TRP A 13 -4.76 7.24 3.60
C TRP A 13 -4.85 8.52 4.43
N ASP A 14 -5.74 8.52 5.41
CA ASP A 14 -5.82 9.59 6.39
C ASP A 14 -4.78 9.38 7.51
N ASP A 15 -4.13 10.46 7.94
CA ASP A 15 -3.23 10.41 9.09
C ASP A 15 -4.03 10.21 10.39
N ASN A 16 -3.91 9.02 10.98
CA ASN A 16 -4.46 8.69 12.28
C ASN A 16 -3.38 8.53 13.37
N SER A 17 -2.22 9.17 13.20
CA SER A 17 -1.09 9.08 14.13
C SER A 17 -1.37 9.60 15.55
N ALA A 18 -2.48 10.29 15.76
CA ALA A 18 -2.92 10.75 17.08
C ALA A 18 -3.81 9.72 17.83
N GLU A 19 -4.07 8.55 17.23
CA GLU A 19 -5.02 7.56 17.76
C GLU A 19 -4.33 6.32 18.31
N GLY A 20 -4.69 5.93 19.55
CA GLY A 20 -4.25 4.67 20.15
C GLY A 20 -2.73 4.56 20.28
N ASN A 21 -2.13 3.55 19.64
CA ASN A 21 -0.69 3.30 19.60
C ASN A 21 -0.06 3.63 18.24
N ALA A 22 -0.78 4.36 17.38
CA ALA A 22 -0.25 4.85 16.11
C ALA A 22 0.82 5.91 16.37
N ASN A 23 1.91 5.90 15.59
CA ASN A 23 2.89 6.98 15.61
C ASN A 23 2.98 7.67 14.24
N ALA A 24 3.42 8.93 14.28
CA ALA A 24 3.62 9.76 13.10
C ALA A 24 4.66 9.19 12.12
N THR A 25 5.65 8.50 12.67
CA THR A 25 6.79 7.91 11.93
C THR A 25 6.58 6.43 11.61
N ASP A 26 5.40 5.87 11.91
CA ASP A 26 5.11 4.50 11.48
C ASP A 26 5.14 4.45 9.95
N LYS A 27 5.78 3.42 9.41
CA LYS A 27 6.02 3.25 7.98
C LYS A 27 4.85 2.52 7.34
N ALA A 28 4.39 3.02 6.18
CA ALA A 28 3.40 2.33 5.39
C ALA A 28 3.96 1.00 4.87
N MET A 29 3.20 -0.09 5.09
CA MET A 29 3.41 -1.38 4.46
C MET A 29 2.32 -1.59 3.42
N LEU A 30 2.70 -1.76 2.16
CA LEU A 30 1.78 -1.81 1.02
C LEU A 30 1.95 -3.11 0.25
N LEU A 31 0.85 -3.63 -0.28
CA LEU A 31 0.83 -4.82 -1.12
C LEU A 31 -0.10 -4.60 -2.30
N VAL A 32 0.41 -4.90 -3.51
CA VAL A 32 -0.37 -5.04 -4.73
C VAL A 32 -0.28 -6.50 -5.17
N TYR A 33 -1.38 -7.23 -5.11
CA TYR A 33 -1.45 -8.62 -5.53
C TYR A 33 -2.19 -8.74 -6.87
N ASN A 34 -1.64 -9.48 -7.83
CA ASN A 34 -2.29 -9.82 -9.09
C ASN A 34 -2.72 -11.30 -9.05
N PRO A 35 -4.02 -11.61 -8.85
CA PRO A 35 -4.49 -12.98 -8.74
C PRO A 35 -4.32 -13.79 -10.03
N SER A 36 -4.42 -13.15 -11.20
CA SER A 36 -4.30 -13.81 -12.51
C SER A 36 -2.89 -14.38 -12.71
N LYS A 37 -1.88 -13.62 -12.28
CA LYS A 37 -0.46 -14.02 -12.40
C LYS A 37 0.06 -14.73 -11.15
N LYS A 38 -0.64 -14.61 -10.02
CA LYS A 38 -0.20 -15.08 -8.69
C LYS A 38 1.11 -14.40 -8.26
N GLU A 39 1.23 -13.12 -8.58
CA GLU A 39 2.41 -12.30 -8.31
C GLU A 39 2.03 -11.14 -7.38
N SER A 40 2.98 -10.68 -6.58
CA SER A 40 2.78 -9.57 -5.67
C SER A 40 3.96 -8.61 -5.65
N ILE A 41 3.66 -7.32 -5.58
CA ILE A 41 4.64 -6.28 -5.25
C ILE A 41 4.35 -5.81 -3.83
N SER A 42 5.35 -5.84 -2.97
CA SER A 42 5.25 -5.37 -1.59
C SER A 42 6.29 -4.29 -1.29
N LEU A 43 5.89 -3.35 -0.46
CA LEU A 43 6.74 -2.32 0.11
C LEU A 43 6.58 -2.38 1.63
N THR A 44 7.64 -2.68 2.37
CA THR A 44 7.60 -2.84 3.83
C THR A 44 8.15 -1.63 4.60
N ASP A 45 8.82 -0.71 3.91
CA ASP A 45 9.40 0.52 4.46
C ASP A 45 9.01 1.70 3.55
N GLY A 46 7.71 2.02 3.54
CA GLY A 46 7.15 3.10 2.73
C GLY A 46 7.28 4.48 3.38
N ALA A 47 6.44 5.41 2.95
CA ALA A 47 6.35 6.72 3.58
C ALA A 47 5.91 6.65 5.05
N ASP A 48 6.26 7.68 5.82
CA ASP A 48 5.74 7.88 7.17
C ASP A 48 4.22 8.05 7.12
N ARG A 49 3.52 7.62 8.17
CA ARG A 49 2.06 7.70 8.28
C ARG A 49 1.53 9.11 8.04
N THR A 50 2.24 10.13 8.53
CA THR A 50 1.86 11.54 8.34
C THR A 50 1.89 12.03 6.89
N VAL A 51 2.54 11.31 5.97
CA VAL A 51 2.62 11.69 4.55
C VAL A 51 1.29 11.48 3.84
N GLY A 52 0.49 10.50 4.25
CA GLY A 52 -0.85 10.25 3.70
C GLY A 52 -0.88 9.65 2.27
N THR A 53 0.27 9.42 1.66
CA THR A 53 0.35 8.89 0.29
C THR A 53 1.66 8.14 0.00
N GLN A 54 1.61 7.20 -0.94
CA GLN A 54 2.77 6.49 -1.46
C GLN A 54 2.46 5.89 -2.84
N ILE A 55 3.40 6.04 -3.77
CA ILE A 55 3.34 5.38 -5.09
C ILE A 55 4.09 4.04 -5.02
N VAL A 56 3.48 2.99 -5.55
CA VAL A 56 4.08 1.66 -5.73
C VAL A 56 4.17 1.37 -7.22
N ALA A 57 5.38 1.24 -7.74
CA ALA A 57 5.59 0.80 -9.12
C ALA A 57 5.17 -0.66 -9.28
N ILE A 58 4.42 -0.96 -10.34
CA ILE A 58 4.01 -2.31 -10.71
C ILE A 58 4.50 -2.65 -12.12
N PRO A 59 4.72 -3.93 -12.44
CA PRO A 59 5.10 -4.33 -13.79
C PRO A 59 4.04 -3.86 -14.81
N THR A 60 4.48 -3.33 -15.95
CA THR A 60 3.57 -2.98 -17.06
C THR A 60 2.81 -4.20 -17.61
N THR A 61 3.29 -5.41 -17.30
CA THR A 61 2.60 -6.67 -17.64
C THR A 61 1.30 -6.87 -16.88
N TYR A 62 1.01 -6.04 -15.86
CA TYR A 62 -0.25 -6.03 -15.11
C TYR A 62 -1.33 -5.20 -15.81
N ALA A 63 -1.01 -4.43 -16.86
CA ALA A 63 -2.00 -3.62 -17.57
C ALA A 63 -3.17 -4.49 -18.06
N GLY A 64 -4.40 -4.08 -17.71
CA GLY A 64 -5.64 -4.80 -17.98
C GLY A 64 -6.00 -5.90 -16.96
N ASP A 65 -5.10 -6.24 -16.03
CA ASP A 65 -5.40 -7.19 -14.96
C ASP A 65 -6.07 -6.51 -13.77
N THR A 66 -6.92 -7.26 -13.08
CA THR A 66 -7.39 -6.88 -11.75
C THR A 66 -6.29 -7.10 -10.73
N VAL A 67 -5.99 -6.08 -9.92
CA VAL A 67 -5.13 -6.17 -8.76
C VAL A 67 -5.91 -5.94 -7.47
N GLU A 68 -5.46 -6.58 -6.40
CA GLU A 68 -5.97 -6.46 -5.03
C GLU A 68 -4.97 -5.70 -4.17
N LEU A 69 -5.47 -4.76 -3.36
CA LEU A 69 -4.66 -3.79 -2.64
C LEU A 69 -4.80 -3.98 -1.12
N PHE A 70 -3.67 -4.02 -0.42
CA PHE A 70 -3.65 -4.13 1.04
C PHE A 70 -2.67 -3.14 1.65
N MET A 71 -2.96 -2.75 2.89
CA MET A 71 -2.11 -1.84 3.64
C MET A 71 -2.08 -2.17 5.14
N ALA A 72 -0.91 -1.98 5.73
CA ALA A 72 -0.68 -1.95 7.17
C ALA A 72 0.34 -0.85 7.50
N PHE A 73 0.65 -0.70 8.79
CA PHE A 73 1.75 0.13 9.26
C PHE A 73 2.66 -0.66 10.18
N ILE A 74 3.95 -0.33 10.14
CA ILE A 74 4.97 -0.85 11.05
C ILE A 74 5.63 0.31 11.80
N THR A 75 5.95 0.12 13.08
CA THR A 75 6.69 1.15 13.83
C THR A 75 8.07 1.39 13.21
N ALA A 76 8.60 2.61 13.37
CA ALA A 76 9.90 2.98 12.79
C ALA A 76 11.06 2.06 13.22
N ASP A 77 10.96 1.44 14.39
CA ASP A 77 11.93 0.47 14.92
C ASP A 77 11.62 -0.99 14.53
N GLY A 78 10.55 -1.23 13.77
CA GLY A 78 10.13 -2.57 13.32
C GLY A 78 9.48 -3.45 14.40
N SER A 79 9.25 -2.94 15.61
CA SER A 79 8.83 -3.74 16.77
C SER A 79 7.36 -4.14 16.76
N GLN A 80 6.48 -3.34 16.14
CA GLN A 80 5.03 -3.58 16.12
C GLN A 80 4.46 -3.34 14.73
N VAL A 81 3.51 -4.19 14.33
CA VAL A 81 2.81 -4.13 13.03
C VAL A 81 1.31 -4.07 13.29
N SER A 82 0.61 -3.19 12.59
CA SER A 82 -0.86 -3.10 12.64
C SER A 82 -1.50 -4.28 11.93
N ASN A 83 -2.81 -4.45 12.13
CA ASN A 83 -3.58 -5.32 11.24
C ASN A 83 -3.50 -4.82 9.80
N SER A 84 -3.46 -5.76 8.85
CA SER A 84 -3.60 -5.46 7.42
C SER A 84 -5.05 -5.19 7.08
N THR A 85 -5.27 -4.17 6.24
CA THR A 85 -6.58 -3.77 5.73
C THR A 85 -6.63 -4.02 4.23
N TYR A 86 -7.69 -4.67 3.77
CA TYR A 86 -8.00 -4.78 2.36
C TYR A 86 -8.65 -3.48 1.87
N LEU A 87 -8.04 -2.86 0.85
CA LEU A 87 -8.46 -1.57 0.32
C LEU A 87 -9.36 -1.71 -0.92
N GLY A 88 -9.60 -2.94 -1.38
CA GLY A 88 -10.37 -3.24 -2.59
C GLY A 88 -9.50 -3.68 -3.75
N SER A 89 -10.14 -3.75 -4.92
CA SER A 89 -9.51 -4.16 -6.17
C SER A 89 -9.86 -3.21 -7.31
N GLY A 90 -9.06 -3.24 -8.37
CA GLY A 90 -9.29 -2.47 -9.58
C GLY A 90 -8.43 -2.93 -10.75
N ILE A 91 -8.73 -2.45 -11.95
CA ILE A 91 -7.96 -2.76 -13.16
C ILE A 91 -6.74 -1.83 -13.20
N ALA A 92 -5.55 -2.42 -13.32
CA ALA A 92 -4.33 -1.65 -13.56
C ALA A 92 -4.31 -1.15 -15.02
N ASN A 93 -4.02 0.14 -15.21
CA ASN A 93 -3.91 0.74 -16.55
C ASN A 93 -2.59 0.45 -17.28
#